data_AF-A0A1Q7ACA4-F1
#
_entry.id   AF-A0A1Q7ACA4-F1
#
_cell.length_a   1.000
_cell.length_b   1.000
_cell.length_c   1.000
_cell.angle_alpha   90.00
_cell.angle_beta   90.00
_cell.angle_gamma   90.00
#
_symmetry.space_group_name_H-M   'P 1'
#
loop_
_entity.id
_entity.type
_entity.pdbx_description
1 polymer ?
#
loop_
_entity_poly.entity_id
_entity_poly.type
_entity_poly.pdbx_seq_one_letter_code
_entity_poly.pdbx_strand_id
1 'polypeptide(L)'
;MLVALNSDASARRLGKPGERPINALEDRLAVIAALSMVDAVTWFEDDTPAQLIAACRPEVLAKGGDWPAERIVGAKDVLARGGRVVSIPFEHERSTTALLQRIRGAKA
;
A
#
# COMPACT_ATOMS: atom_id res chain seq x y z
N MET A 1 1.43 13.76 3.25
CA MET A 1 0.74 12.71 2.48
C MET A 1 -0.09 11.82 3.42
N LEU A 2 -1.32 11.43 3.03
CA LEU A 2 -2.08 10.37 3.73
C LEU A 2 -1.64 8.99 3.20
N VAL A 3 -1.33 8.05 4.09
CA VAL A 3 -1.00 6.66 3.72
C VAL A 3 -1.97 5.69 4.39
N ALA A 4 -2.64 4.88 3.57
CA ALA A 4 -3.57 3.86 4.05
C ALA A 4 -2.97 2.46 3.91
N LEU A 5 -2.99 1.68 4.99
CA LEU A 5 -2.46 0.32 5.01
C LEU A 5 -3.60 -0.70 5.03
N ASN A 6 -3.42 -1.83 4.37
CA ASN A 6 -4.29 -2.99 4.60
C ASN A 6 -4.23 -3.41 6.08
N SER A 7 -5.37 -3.78 6.65
CA SER A 7 -5.42 -4.51 7.92
C SER A 7 -4.72 -5.87 7.80
N ASP A 8 -4.50 -6.55 8.92
CA ASP A 8 -3.87 -7.87 8.90
C ASP A 8 -4.74 -8.90 8.17
N ALA A 9 -6.06 -8.82 8.33
CA ALA A 9 -7.01 -9.67 7.63
C ALA A 9 -7.02 -9.37 6.12
N SER A 10 -7.06 -8.10 5.73
CA SER A 10 -6.99 -7.66 4.34
C SER A 10 -5.69 -8.11 3.67
N ALA A 11 -4.55 -7.89 4.34
CA ALA A 11 -3.23 -8.29 3.85
C ALA A 11 -3.10 -9.82 3.68
N ARG A 12 -3.70 -10.62 4.58
CA ARG A 12 -3.72 -12.09 4.47
C ARG A 12 -4.47 -12.57 3.24
N ARG A 13 -5.59 -11.95 2.88
CA ARG A 13 -6.40 -12.36 1.72
C ARG A 13 -5.72 -12.03 0.39
N LEU A 14 -4.94 -10.95 0.33
CA LEU A 14 -4.26 -10.50 -0.90
C LEU A 14 -2.82 -11.03 -1.04
N GLY A 15 -2.18 -11.36 0.08
CA GLY A 15 -0.77 -11.74 0.13
C GLY A 15 -0.50 -13.15 -0.38
N LYS A 16 0.78 -13.45 -0.61
CA LYS A 16 1.21 -14.84 -0.80
C LYS A 16 0.84 -15.66 0.46
N PRO A 17 0.29 -16.88 0.31
CA PRO A 17 -0.04 -17.75 1.43
C PRO A 17 1.13 -17.92 2.40
N GLY A 18 0.85 -17.96 3.71
CA GLY A 18 1.85 -18.17 4.77
C GLY A 18 1.77 -17.15 5.91
N GLU A 19 2.91 -16.86 6.54
CA GLU A 19 3.05 -16.03 7.75
C GLU A 19 2.97 -14.50 7.49
N ARG A 20 2.10 -14.03 6.58
CA ARG A 20 1.98 -12.59 6.26
C ARG A 20 0.68 -12.00 6.81
N PRO A 21 0.67 -10.73 7.25
CA PRO A 21 1.85 -9.87 7.42
C PRO A 21 2.73 -10.33 8.59
N ILE A 22 4.04 -10.03 8.53
CA ILE A 22 5.00 -10.38 9.59
C ILE A 22 4.79 -9.49 10.82
N ASN A 23 4.61 -8.19 10.58
CA ASN A 23 4.34 -7.19 11.61
C ASN A 23 2.84 -6.92 11.67
N ALA A 24 2.30 -6.81 12.88
CA ALA A 24 0.90 -6.46 13.10
C ALA A 24 0.57 -5.08 12.53
N LEU A 25 -0.72 -4.79 12.33
CA LEU A 25 -1.18 -3.52 11.78
C LEU A 25 -0.63 -2.31 12.56
N GLU A 26 -0.69 -2.35 13.89
CA GLU A 26 -0.27 -1.25 14.77
C GLU A 26 1.19 -0.88 14.56
N ASP A 27 2.09 -1.88 14.51
CA ASP A 27 3.52 -1.67 14.26
C ASP A 27 3.77 -1.08 12.87
N ARG A 28 3.05 -1.57 11.85
CA ARG A 28 3.16 -1.07 10.48
C ARG A 28 2.70 0.39 10.40
N LEU A 29 1.61 0.73 11.07
CA LEU A 29 1.12 2.12 11.14
C LEU A 29 2.15 3.02 11.83
N ALA A 30 2.73 2.59 12.95
CA ALA A 30 3.72 3.36 13.69
C ALA A 30 4.96 3.68 12.84
N VAL A 31 5.49 2.70 12.10
CA VAL A 31 6.65 2.91 11.21
C VAL A 31 6.34 3.91 10.11
N ILE A 32 5.17 3.82 9.46
CA ILE A 32 4.79 4.75 8.39
C ILE A 32 4.51 6.14 8.95
N ALA A 33 3.90 6.25 10.13
CA ALA A 33 3.64 7.53 10.80
C ALA A 33 4.92 8.26 11.21
N ALA A 34 6.02 7.53 11.44
CA ALA A 34 7.32 8.12 11.77
C ALA A 34 8.03 8.78 10.59
N LEU A 35 7.54 8.59 9.35
CA LEU A 35 8.14 9.17 8.16
C LEU A 35 7.79 10.66 8.02
N SER A 36 8.80 11.52 7.89
CA SER A 36 8.63 12.98 7.88
C SER A 36 7.72 13.53 6.77
N MET A 37 7.54 12.80 5.66
CA MET A 37 6.65 13.20 4.56
C MET A 37 5.18 12.74 4.72
N VAL A 38 4.89 11.95 5.75
CA VAL A 38 3.55 11.42 6.03
C VAL A 38 2.84 12.35 7.01
N ASP A 39 1.68 12.89 6.60
CA ASP A 39 0.89 13.79 7.46
C ASP A 39 -0.07 12.99 8.35
N ALA A 40 -0.55 11.85 7.85
CA ALA A 40 -1.47 10.97 8.55
C ALA A 40 -1.37 9.54 8.02
N VAL A 41 -1.66 8.59 8.90
CA VAL A 41 -1.80 7.16 8.56
C VAL A 41 -3.22 6.69 8.89
N THR A 42 -3.72 5.77 8.09
CA THR A 42 -5.00 5.11 8.33
C THR A 42 -4.95 3.67 7.80
N TRP A 43 -6.04 2.93 7.94
CA TRP A 43 -6.15 1.56 7.43
C TRP A 43 -7.52 1.28 6.82
N PHE A 44 -7.63 0.13 6.16
CA PHE A 44 -8.89 -0.41 5.66
C PHE A 44 -8.92 -1.94 5.77
N GLU A 45 -10.12 -2.48 5.94
CA GLU A 45 -10.37 -3.92 6.11
C GLU A 45 -10.71 -4.64 4.81
N ASP A 46 -11.18 -3.91 3.80
CA ASP A 46 -11.63 -4.45 2.51
C ASP A 46 -10.46 -5.02 1.67
N ASP A 47 -10.78 -5.80 0.65
CA ASP A 47 -9.79 -6.33 -0.32
C ASP A 47 -9.18 -5.24 -1.20
N THR A 48 -9.85 -4.09 -1.30
CA THR A 48 -9.35 -2.95 -2.06
C THR A 48 -9.63 -1.65 -1.32
N PRO A 49 -8.82 -0.61 -1.50
CA PRO A 49 -9.04 0.68 -0.84
C PRO A 49 -10.16 1.52 -1.49
N ALA A 50 -10.99 0.94 -2.38
CA ALA A 50 -11.95 1.70 -3.19
C ALA A 50 -12.92 2.55 -2.35
N GLN A 51 -13.49 1.98 -1.29
CA GLN A 51 -14.41 2.69 -0.41
C GLN A 51 -13.71 3.84 0.33
N LEU A 52 -12.51 3.59 0.84
CA LEU A 52 -11.71 4.61 1.51
C LEU A 52 -11.32 5.74 0.54
N ILE A 53 -10.90 5.42 -0.68
CA ILE A 53 -10.60 6.42 -1.72
C ILE A 53 -11.84 7.25 -2.06
N ALA A 54 -13.01 6.62 -2.17
CA ALA A 54 -14.27 7.31 -2.42
C ALA A 54 -14.65 8.25 -1.26
N ALA A 55 -14.39 7.86 -0.02
CA ALA A 55 -14.62 8.69 1.16
C ALA A 55 -13.63 9.85 1.28
N CYS A 56 -12.33 9.59 1.09
CA CYS A 56 -11.27 10.61 1.18
C CYS A 56 -11.26 11.59 0.01
N ARG A 57 -11.75 11.16 -1.17
CA ARG A 57 -11.78 11.95 -2.42
C ARG A 57 -10.46 12.66 -2.71
N PRO A 58 -9.32 11.93 -2.81
CA PRO A 58 -8.02 12.56 -2.97
C PRO A 58 -7.92 13.30 -4.31
N GLU A 59 -7.22 14.43 -4.32
CA GLU A 59 -6.87 15.16 -5.53
C GLU A 59 -5.78 14.45 -6.33
N VAL A 60 -4.89 13.72 -5.65
CA VAL A 60 -3.84 12.90 -6.25
C VAL A 60 -3.87 11.50 -5.63
N LEU A 61 -3.99 10.48 -6.47
CA LEU A 61 -3.87 9.07 -6.09
C LEU A 61 -2.56 8.51 -6.63
N ALA A 62 -1.65 8.11 -5.73
CA ALA A 62 -0.38 7.52 -6.10
C ALA A 62 -0.35 6.02 -5.79
N LYS A 63 0.23 5.21 -6.68
CA LYS A 63 0.53 3.81 -6.41
C LYS A 63 1.94 3.48 -6.89
N GLY A 64 2.71 2.80 -6.05
CA GLY A 64 4.01 2.24 -6.44
C GLY A 64 3.84 1.00 -7.33
N GLY A 65 4.65 0.92 -8.38
CA GLY A 65 4.75 -0.22 -9.28
C GLY A 65 4.55 0.14 -10.75
N ASP A 66 4.64 -0.87 -11.60
CA ASP A 66 4.53 -0.72 -13.06
C ASP A 66 3.09 -0.97 -13.53
N TRP A 67 2.13 -0.33 -12.85
CA TRP A 67 0.71 -0.46 -13.19
C TRP A 67 0.31 0.64 -14.18
N PRO A 68 -0.44 0.34 -15.25
CA PRO A 68 -1.15 1.37 -15.98
C PRO A 68 -2.03 2.17 -15.01
N ALA A 69 -1.95 3.50 -15.05
CA ALA A 69 -2.60 4.37 -14.08
C ALA A 69 -4.12 4.11 -14.01
N GLU A 70 -4.73 3.78 -15.14
CA GLU A 70 -6.16 3.49 -15.30
C GLU A 70 -6.58 2.18 -14.60
N ARG A 71 -5.62 1.28 -14.34
CA ARG A 71 -5.86 0.01 -13.63
C ARG A 71 -5.70 0.14 -12.11
N ILE A 72 -5.33 1.30 -11.60
CA ILE A 72 -5.24 1.54 -10.17
C ILE A 72 -6.67 1.61 -9.60
N VAL A 73 -6.93 0.87 -8.52
CA VAL A 73 -8.22 0.92 -7.81
C VAL A 73 -8.53 2.36 -7.41
N GLY A 74 -9.73 2.83 -7.76
CA GLY A 74 -10.17 4.20 -7.49
C GLY A 74 -9.75 5.22 -8.55
N ALA A 75 -8.98 4.83 -9.58
CA ALA A 75 -8.53 5.74 -10.63
C ALA A 75 -9.68 6.41 -11.37
N LYS A 76 -10.68 5.62 -11.81
CA LYS A 76 -11.86 6.13 -12.53
C LYS A 76 -12.55 7.25 -11.75
N ASP A 77 -12.75 7.04 -10.45
CA ASP A 77 -13.46 7.98 -9.59
C ASP A 77 -12.66 9.25 -9.34
N VAL A 78 -11.34 9.13 -9.16
CA VAL A 78 -10.44 10.28 -8.99
C VAL A 78 -10.38 11.11 -10.28
N LEU A 79 -10.19 10.46 -11.43
CA LEU A 79 -10.13 11.13 -12.73
C LEU A 79 -11.46 11.80 -13.10
N ALA A 80 -12.60 11.15 -12.85
CA ALA A 80 -13.93 11.70 -13.13
C ALA A 80 -14.22 12.99 -12.34
N ARG A 81 -13.52 13.20 -11.22
CA ARG A 81 -13.62 14.42 -10.40
C ARG A 81 -12.53 15.47 -10.73
N GLY A 82 -11.73 15.25 -11.77
CA GLY A 82 -10.64 16.14 -12.17
C GLY A 82 -9.34 15.97 -11.37
N GLY A 83 -9.23 14.91 -10.56
CA GLY A 83 -7.99 14.57 -9.86
C GLY A 83 -6.96 13.90 -10.78
N ARG A 84 -5.79 13.59 -10.23
CA ARG A 84 -4.68 12.94 -10.95
C ARG A 84 -4.37 11.57 -10.37
N VAL A 85 -4.03 10.62 -11.22
CA VAL A 85 -3.56 9.29 -10.83
C VAL A 85 -2.12 9.13 -11.31
N VAL A 86 -1.23 8.70 -10.43
CA VAL A 86 0.21 8.58 -10.70
C VAL A 86 0.69 7.18 -10.34
N SER A 87 1.28 6.48 -11.31
CA SER A 87 2.07 5.28 -11.03
C SER A 87 3.51 5.70 -10.80
N ILE A 88 4.09 5.31 -9.67
CA ILE A 88 5.46 5.63 -9.28
C ILE A 88 6.31 4.37 -9.50
N PRO A 89 7.44 4.43 -10.22
CA PRO A 89 8.33 3.28 -10.39
C PRO A 89 8.69 2.63 -9.05
N PHE A 90 8.64 1.30 -8.97
CA PHE A 90 8.93 0.58 -7.74
C PHE A 90 10.27 -0.15 -7.82
N GLU A 91 11.19 0.21 -6.93
CA GLU A 91 12.47 -0.50 -6.82
C GLU A 91 12.30 -1.83 -6.07
N HIS A 92 12.31 -2.93 -6.83
CA HIS A 92 12.03 -4.28 -6.35
C HIS A 92 13.07 -4.89 -5.39
N GLU A 93 14.28 -4.31 -5.28
CA GLU A 93 15.40 -4.87 -4.51
C GLU A 93 15.19 -4.90 -2.98
N ARG A 94 14.10 -4.29 -2.50
CA ARG A 94 13.80 -4.12 -1.06
C ARG A 94 12.49 -4.79 -0.64
N SER A 95 12.15 -5.93 -1.23
CA SER A 95 10.95 -6.67 -0.81
C SER A 95 11.13 -7.34 0.56
N THR A 96 10.04 -7.46 1.33
CA THR A 96 10.02 -8.21 2.60
C THR A 96 10.49 -9.65 2.43
N THR A 97 10.19 -10.27 1.27
CA THR A 97 10.68 -11.61 0.91
C THR A 97 12.21 -11.63 0.87
N ALA A 98 12.81 -10.70 0.13
CA ALA A 98 14.26 -10.64 -0.02
C ALA A 98 14.96 -10.37 1.33
N LEU A 99 14.38 -9.49 2.16
CA LEU A 99 14.87 -9.23 3.50
C LEU A 99 14.85 -10.50 4.37
N LEU A 100 13.74 -11.24 4.39
CA LEU A 100 13.64 -12.49 5.13
C LEU A 100 14.65 -13.55 4.66
N GLN A 101 14.86 -13.70 3.34
CA GLN A 101 15.83 -14.65 2.81
C GLN A 101 17.26 -14.31 3.27
N ARG A 102 17.62 -13.01 3.23
CA ARG A 102 18.91 -12.53 3.75
C ARG A 102 19.07 -12.82 5.24
N ILE A 103 18.04 -12.57 6.06
CA ILE A 103 18.07 -12.84 7.52
C ILE A 103 18.20 -14.34 7.80
N ARG A 104 17.50 -15.19 7.03
CA ARG A 104 17.51 -16.65 7.21
C ARG A 104 18.76 -17.33 6.64
N GLY A 105 19.67 -16.59 6.01
CA GLY A 105 20.91 -17.12 5.43
C GLY A 105 20.70 -18.00 4.18
N ALA A 106 19.52 -17.96 3.57
CA ALA A 106 19.29 -18.63 2.30
C ALA A 106 19.94 -17.78 1.18
N LYS A 107 20.77 -18.39 0.33
CA LYS A 107 21.38 -17.70 -0.83
C LYS A 107 20.28 -17.02 -1.65
N ALA A 108 20.52 -15.74 -1.96
CA ALA A 108 19.67 -14.91 -2.83
C ALA A 108 19.59 -15.48 -4.24
#